data_AF-A0A8H5HS12-F1
#
_entry.id   AF-A0A8H5HS12-F1
#
_cell.length_a   1.000
_cell.length_b   1.000
_cell.length_c   1.000
_cell.angle_alpha   90.00
_cell.angle_beta   90.00
_cell.angle_gamma   90.00
#
_symmetry.space_group_name_H-M   'P 1'
#
loop_
_entity.id
_entity.type
_entity.pdbx_description
1 polymer ?
#
loop_
_entity_poly.entity_id
_entity_poly.type
_entity_poly.pdbx_seq_one_letter_code
_entity_poly.pdbx_strand_id
1 'polypeptide(L)'
;MDDSTSKFHDARAYAVLPISPALAALYTHQSPPPQNNSDWCSKCGAYLLDGTAEVRVVRLKSPKRRHPTRRVVRITCQSCGCRVDVPTSSGTIQSTPSDLVLPAAPSPISLPPSTSTPSPLPIPPVSSSSTQTKSRNKKKTGLQVLLSRNREKEAAQERSGGHSDQISGGLAAFLSGL
;
A
#
# COMPACT_ATOMS: atom_id res chain seq x y z
N MET A 1 16.84 -23.24 -21.98
CA MET A 1 15.45 -23.58 -21.65
C MET A 1 14.57 -22.89 -22.67
N ASP A 2 13.62 -23.60 -23.26
CA ASP A 2 12.68 -23.02 -24.20
C ASP A 2 11.73 -22.04 -23.48
N ASP A 3 11.33 -20.97 -24.14
CA ASP A 3 10.44 -19.93 -23.57
C ASP A 3 9.13 -20.51 -23.02
N SER A 4 8.61 -21.57 -23.66
CA SER A 4 7.41 -22.29 -23.22
C SER A 4 7.57 -22.89 -21.83
N THR A 5 8.75 -23.46 -21.54
CA THR A 5 9.07 -24.08 -20.25
C THR A 5 9.17 -23.02 -19.17
N SER A 6 9.75 -21.85 -19.48
CA SER A 6 9.81 -20.71 -18.56
C SER A 6 8.41 -20.23 -18.15
N LYS A 7 7.51 -20.05 -19.13
CA LYS A 7 6.11 -19.65 -18.87
C LYS A 7 5.35 -20.68 -18.03
N PHE A 8 5.60 -21.97 -18.25
CA PHE A 8 4.99 -23.03 -17.44
C PHE A 8 5.45 -22.97 -15.98
N HIS A 9 6.75 -22.73 -15.73
CA HIS A 9 7.28 -22.59 -14.37
C HIS A 9 6.67 -21.39 -13.64
N ASP A 10 6.52 -20.25 -14.33
CA ASP A 10 5.86 -19.07 -13.77
C ASP A 10 4.37 -19.34 -13.48
N ALA A 11 3.65 -19.94 -14.43
CA ALA A 11 2.22 -20.24 -14.28
C ALA A 11 1.93 -21.21 -13.12
N ARG A 12 2.85 -22.13 -12.83
CA ARG A 12 2.72 -23.09 -11.73
C ARG A 12 2.56 -22.41 -10.37
N ALA A 13 3.30 -21.32 -10.12
CA ALA A 13 3.20 -20.59 -8.85
C ALA A 13 1.79 -20.00 -8.66
N TYR A 14 1.22 -19.41 -9.72
CA TYR A 14 -0.13 -18.87 -9.68
C TYR A 14 -1.21 -19.94 -9.52
N ALA A 15 -1.05 -21.10 -10.17
CA ALA A 15 -2.02 -22.20 -10.07
C ALA A 15 -2.12 -22.78 -8.65
N VAL A 16 -1.02 -22.79 -7.89
CA VAL A 16 -0.96 -23.37 -6.53
C VAL A 16 -1.25 -22.33 -5.44
N LEU A 17 -1.13 -21.03 -5.75
CA LEU A 17 -1.36 -19.92 -4.83
C LEU A 17 -2.65 -20.03 -3.99
N PRO A 18 -3.85 -20.31 -4.55
CA PRO A 18 -5.07 -20.38 -3.74
C PRO A 18 -5.14 -21.61 -2.81
N ILE A 19 -4.34 -22.65 -3.08
CA ILE A 19 -4.34 -23.90 -2.30
C ILE A 19 -3.26 -23.84 -1.21
N SER A 20 -2.06 -23.37 -1.57
CA SER A 20 -0.92 -23.31 -0.67
C SER A 20 0.02 -22.15 -1.06
N PRO A 21 -0.13 -20.98 -0.41
CA PRO A 21 0.74 -19.84 -0.63
C PRO A 21 2.22 -20.14 -0.34
N ALA A 22 2.49 -21.03 0.62
CA ALA A 22 3.85 -21.46 0.96
C ALA A 22 4.51 -22.26 -0.17
N LEU A 23 3.78 -23.15 -0.85
CA LEU A 23 4.30 -23.88 -2.01
C LEU A 23 4.50 -22.96 -3.21
N ALA A 24 3.58 -22.03 -3.45
CA ALA A 24 3.74 -21.02 -4.50
C ALA A 24 5.05 -20.23 -4.30
N ALA A 25 5.35 -19.83 -3.07
CA ALA A 25 6.60 -19.14 -2.73
C ALA A 25 7.84 -20.00 -3.02
N LEU A 26 7.81 -21.30 -2.74
CA LEU A 26 8.91 -22.20 -3.09
C LEU A 26 9.12 -22.31 -4.61
N TYR A 27 8.06 -22.34 -5.41
CA TYR A 27 8.19 -22.36 -6.87
C TYR A 27 8.83 -21.08 -7.40
N THR A 28 8.47 -19.92 -6.86
CA THR A 28 9.09 -18.65 -7.27
C THR A 28 10.57 -18.53 -6.88
N HIS A 29 11.00 -19.27 -5.86
CA HIS A 29 12.42 -19.35 -5.49
C HIS A 29 13.23 -20.21 -6.46
N GLN A 30 12.58 -21.18 -7.12
CA GLN A 30 13.23 -22.06 -8.09
C GLN A 30 13.27 -21.44 -9.48
N SER A 31 12.34 -20.55 -9.82
CA SER A 31 12.39 -19.79 -11.06
C SER A 31 13.39 -18.62 -10.95
N PRO A 32 14.13 -18.31 -12.02
CA PRO A 32 14.93 -17.10 -12.04
C PRO A 32 14.01 -15.89 -11.85
N PRO A 33 14.41 -14.90 -11.02
CA PRO A 33 13.55 -13.77 -10.72
C PRO A 33 13.23 -13.04 -12.03
N PRO A 34 11.94 -12.93 -12.40
CA PRO A 34 11.55 -12.15 -13.56
C PRO A 34 12.04 -10.72 -13.33
N GLN A 35 12.72 -10.13 -14.33
CA GLN A 35 13.43 -8.86 -14.18
C GLN A 35 12.54 -7.68 -13.75
N ASN A 36 11.21 -7.84 -13.70
CA ASN A 36 10.28 -6.76 -13.42
C ASN A 36 9.03 -7.09 -12.61
N ASN A 37 8.91 -8.27 -11.98
CA ASN A 37 7.66 -8.59 -11.26
C ASN A 37 7.74 -8.10 -9.82
N SER A 38 7.00 -7.03 -9.55
CA SER A 38 6.80 -6.46 -8.22
C SER A 38 5.84 -7.28 -7.33
N ASP A 39 5.31 -8.38 -7.85
CA ASP A 39 4.23 -9.13 -7.22
C ASP A 39 4.74 -10.18 -6.22
N TRP A 40 6.04 -10.48 -6.25
CA TRP A 40 6.66 -11.50 -5.40
C TRP A 40 7.78 -10.91 -4.54
N CYS A 41 7.92 -11.45 -3.33
CA CYS A 41 9.00 -11.04 -2.44
C CYS A 41 10.34 -11.62 -2.91
N SER A 42 11.30 -10.77 -3.23
CA SER A 42 12.65 -11.19 -3.66
C SER A 42 13.45 -12.01 -2.65
N LYS A 43 13.06 -12.00 -1.36
CA LYS A 43 13.77 -12.74 -0.30
C LYS A 43 13.14 -14.07 0.08
N CYS A 44 11.80 -14.15 0.07
CA CYS A 44 11.08 -15.35 0.54
C CYS A 44 10.09 -15.92 -0.47
N GLY A 45 9.95 -15.31 -1.65
CA GLY A 45 9.03 -15.77 -2.69
C GLY A 45 7.54 -15.54 -2.39
N ALA A 46 7.18 -14.97 -1.24
CA ALA A 46 5.77 -14.73 -0.92
C ALA A 46 5.11 -13.78 -1.94
N TYR A 47 3.91 -14.13 -2.40
CA TYR A 47 3.06 -13.24 -3.20
C TYR A 47 2.72 -11.99 -2.38
N LEU A 48 2.62 -10.81 -2.99
CA LEU A 48 2.49 -9.53 -2.28
C LEU A 48 1.10 -8.89 -2.43
N LEU A 49 0.22 -9.40 -3.30
CA LEU A 49 -1.08 -8.76 -3.59
C LEU A 49 -2.25 -9.30 -2.74
N ASP A 50 -2.17 -10.51 -2.18
CA ASP A 50 -3.27 -11.17 -1.45
C ASP A 50 -3.30 -10.85 0.07
N GLY A 51 -3.00 -9.61 0.44
CA GLY A 51 -3.00 -9.17 1.85
C GLY A 51 -1.83 -9.67 2.71
N THR A 52 -0.92 -10.45 2.11
CA THR A 52 0.36 -10.91 2.67
C THR A 52 1.46 -9.84 2.66
N ALA A 53 1.18 -8.67 2.08
CA ALA A 53 2.04 -7.50 2.13
C ALA A 53 1.28 -6.27 2.61
N GLU A 54 2.01 -5.34 3.18
CA GLU A 54 1.52 -4.01 3.49
C GLU A 54 1.91 -3.05 2.35
N VAL A 55 0.92 -2.47 1.68
CA VAL A 55 1.11 -1.52 0.58
C VAL A 55 0.81 -0.11 1.08
N ARG A 56 1.78 0.81 0.99
CA ARG A 56 1.62 2.21 1.40
C ARG A 56 2.27 3.14 0.39
N VAL A 57 1.62 4.27 0.08
CA VAL A 57 2.23 5.34 -0.71
C VAL A 57 3.06 6.22 0.22
N VAL A 58 4.37 6.33 -0.05
CA VAL A 58 5.27 7.18 0.75
C VAL A 58 5.91 8.26 -0.12
N ARG A 59 6.12 9.44 0.47
CA ARG A 59 6.89 10.52 -0.14
C ARG A 59 8.34 10.42 0.32
N LEU A 60 9.24 10.13 -0.60
CA LEU A 60 10.68 10.12 -0.30
C LEU A 60 11.19 11.56 -0.28
N LYS A 61 11.88 11.93 0.81
CA LYS A 61 12.59 13.20 0.91
C LYS A 61 13.88 13.08 0.10
N SER A 62 14.02 13.88 -0.94
CA SER A 62 15.29 14.02 -1.66
C SER A 62 16.31 14.68 -0.72
N PRO A 63 17.52 14.13 -0.54
CA PRO A 63 18.56 14.77 0.26
C PRO A 63 19.05 16.08 -0.38
N LYS A 64 18.90 16.22 -1.71
CA LYS A 64 19.23 17.44 -2.44
C LYS A 64 17.95 18.26 -2.63
N ARG A 65 17.93 19.48 -2.07
CA ARG A 65 16.81 20.45 -2.08
C ARG A 65 16.27 20.81 -3.48
N ARG A 66 16.93 20.40 -4.56
CA ARG A 66 16.58 20.76 -5.93
C ARG A 66 15.64 19.78 -6.65
N HIS A 67 15.36 18.61 -6.09
CA HIS A 67 14.46 17.64 -6.73
C HIS A 67 13.09 17.57 -6.05
N PRO A 68 12.00 17.51 -6.85
CA PRO A 68 10.65 17.33 -6.32
C PRO A 68 10.57 16.03 -5.51
N THR A 69 9.77 16.05 -4.44
CA THR A 69 9.53 14.85 -3.62
C THR A 69 8.93 13.75 -4.49
N ARG A 70 9.64 12.63 -4.66
CA ARG A 70 9.14 11.47 -5.42
C ARG A 70 8.17 10.69 -4.55
N ARG A 71 6.97 10.42 -5.08
CA ARG A 71 6.04 9.45 -4.51
C ARG A 71 6.47 8.06 -4.97
N VAL A 72 6.43 7.09 -4.06
CA VAL A 72 6.68 5.67 -4.36
C VAL A 72 5.62 4.83 -3.66
N VAL A 73 5.20 3.73 -4.27
CA VAL A 73 4.45 2.67 -3.61
C VAL A 73 5.46 1.79 -2.88
N ARG A 74 5.43 1.81 -1.56
CA ARG A 74 6.21 0.90 -0.73
C ARG A 74 5.38 -0.33 -0.42
N ILE A 75 5.88 -1.48 -0.82
CA ILE A 75 5.31 -2.79 -0.54
C ILE A 75 6.22 -3.46 0.50
N THR A 76 5.67 -3.84 1.66
CA THR A 76 6.41 -4.52 2.73
C THR A 76 5.86 -5.93 2.92
N CYS A 77 6.67 -6.95 2.63
CA CYS A 77 6.28 -8.34 2.86
C CYS A 77 6.06 -8.58 4.35
N GLN A 78 4.87 -9.07 4.75
CA GLN A 78 4.58 -9.35 6.15
C GLN A 78 5.31 -10.60 6.66
N SER A 79 5.66 -11.53 5.77
CA SER A 79 6.33 -12.78 6.13
C SER A 79 7.79 -12.58 6.55
N CYS A 80 8.56 -11.73 5.84
CA CYS A 80 10.00 -11.56 6.10
C CYS A 80 10.45 -10.11 6.32
N GLY A 81 9.56 -9.13 6.16
CA GLY A 81 9.83 -7.70 6.35
C GLY A 81 10.56 -7.00 5.19
N CYS A 82 10.82 -7.70 4.08
CA CYS A 82 11.43 -7.09 2.90
C CYS A 82 10.57 -5.96 2.32
N ARG A 83 11.24 -4.90 1.87
CA ARG A 83 10.62 -3.69 1.34
C ARG A 83 11.00 -3.50 -0.12
N VAL A 84 10.00 -3.27 -0.95
CA VAL A 84 10.14 -2.93 -2.37
C VAL A 84 9.50 -1.57 -2.58
N ASP A 85 10.28 -0.62 -3.08
CA ASP A 85 9.79 0.72 -3.42
C ASP A 85 9.59 0.79 -4.93
N VAL A 86 8.32 0.68 -5.36
CA VAL A 86 7.94 0.82 -6.77
C VAL A 86 7.70 2.30 -7.05
N PRO A 87 8.44 2.91 -7.98
CA PRO A 87 8.18 4.29 -8.32
C PRO A 87 6.79 4.41 -8.93
N THR A 88 5.92 5.21 -8.30
CA THR A 88 4.73 5.68 -9.02
C THR A 88 5.26 6.56 -10.11
N SER A 89 5.09 6.18 -11.37
CA SER A 89 5.15 7.15 -12.46
C SER A 89 4.25 8.29 -12.03
N SER A 90 4.84 9.45 -11.74
CA SER A 90 4.09 10.69 -11.65
C SER A 90 3.67 10.99 -13.08
N GLY A 91 2.76 10.17 -13.62
CA GLY A 91 1.99 10.55 -14.77
C GLY A 91 1.31 11.83 -14.35
N THR A 92 1.76 12.94 -14.93
CA THR A 92 0.81 13.92 -15.43
C THR A 92 -0.27 13.07 -16.06
N ILE A 93 -1.37 12.87 -15.35
CA ILE A 93 -2.59 12.37 -15.95
C ILE A 93 -2.88 13.47 -16.95
N GLN A 94 -2.36 13.35 -18.18
CA GLN A 94 -3.07 13.89 -19.31
C GLN A 94 -4.39 13.17 -19.17
N SER A 95 -5.34 13.86 -18.55
CA SER A 95 -6.73 13.50 -18.50
C SER A 95 -7.12 13.30 -19.95
N THR A 96 -6.94 12.07 -20.44
CA THR A 96 -7.53 11.63 -21.68
C THR A 96 -9.03 11.83 -21.45
N PRO A 97 -9.70 12.68 -22.25
CA PRO A 97 -11.12 12.93 -22.08
C PRO A 97 -11.83 11.57 -22.09
N SER A 98 -12.63 11.35 -21.04
CA SER A 98 -13.44 10.15 -20.87
C SER A 98 -14.56 10.16 -21.92
N ASP A 99 -14.22 9.79 -23.16
CA ASP A 99 -15.16 9.35 -24.19
C ASP A 99 -15.01 7.85 -24.45
N LEU A 100 -14.75 7.08 -23.39
CA LEU A 100 -14.99 5.64 -23.43
C LEU A 100 -16.47 5.41 -23.19
N VAL A 101 -17.20 5.41 -24.30
CA VAL A 101 -18.52 4.78 -24.46
C VAL A 101 -18.47 3.43 -23.75
N LEU A 102 -19.21 3.30 -22.65
CA LEU A 102 -19.41 2.02 -21.99
C LEU A 102 -20.00 1.03 -23.01
N PRO A 103 -19.35 -0.11 -23.29
CA PRO A 103 -20.04 -1.18 -24.00
C PRO A 103 -21.24 -1.59 -23.14
N ALA A 104 -22.40 -1.64 -23.78
CA ALA A 104 -23.67 -1.99 -23.16
C ALA A 104 -23.53 -3.27 -22.32
N ALA A 105 -24.08 -3.23 -21.11
CA ALA A 105 -24.04 -4.34 -20.17
C ALA A 105 -24.52 -5.64 -20.84
N PRO A 106 -23.74 -6.73 -20.79
CA PRO A 106 -24.24 -8.03 -21.23
C PRO A 106 -25.40 -8.45 -20.33
N SER A 107 -26.48 -8.91 -20.97
CA SER A 107 -27.71 -9.39 -20.32
C SER A 107 -27.42 -10.43 -19.22
N PRO A 108 -28.23 -10.46 -18.15
CA PRO A 108 -28.04 -11.39 -17.05
C PRO A 108 -28.16 -12.84 -17.52
N ILE A 109 -27.05 -13.57 -17.49
CA ILE A 109 -27.02 -15.03 -17.65
C ILE A 109 -27.68 -15.63 -16.41
N SER A 110 -28.80 -16.32 -16.62
CA SER A 110 -29.48 -17.08 -15.57
C SER A 110 -28.62 -18.28 -15.19
N LEU A 111 -28.01 -18.22 -14.00
CA LEU A 111 -27.26 -19.33 -13.41
C LEU A 111 -28.25 -20.42 -12.93
N PRO A 112 -27.92 -21.72 -13.12
CA PRO A 112 -28.71 -22.82 -12.56
C PRO A 112 -28.60 -22.89 -11.03
N PRO A 113 -29.62 -23.43 -10.33
CA PRO A 113 -29.65 -23.51 -8.87
C PRO A 113 -28.54 -24.42 -8.34
N SER A 114 -27.71 -23.87 -7.45
CA SER A 114 -26.62 -24.59 -6.79
C SER A 114 -27.16 -25.59 -5.76
N THR A 115 -26.71 -26.83 -5.88
CA THR A 115 -26.89 -27.93 -4.94
C THR A 115 -26.31 -27.58 -3.57
N SER A 116 -27.06 -27.88 -2.52
CA SER A 116 -26.76 -27.66 -1.11
C SER A 116 -25.45 -28.31 -0.65
N THR A 117 -24.49 -27.50 -0.21
CA THR A 117 -23.27 -27.94 0.47
C THR A 117 -23.52 -28.11 1.98
N PRO A 118 -23.12 -29.23 2.60
CA PRO A 118 -23.39 -29.52 4.01
C PRO A 118 -22.59 -28.64 4.99
N SER A 119 -23.27 -28.34 6.09
CA SER A 119 -22.87 -27.56 7.26
C SER A 119 -21.50 -27.96 7.85
N PRO A 120 -20.59 -27.00 8.13
CA PRO A 120 -19.38 -27.28 8.89
C PRO A 120 -19.67 -27.53 10.38
N LEU A 121 -18.91 -28.45 10.97
CA LEU A 121 -18.92 -28.84 12.38
C LEU A 121 -18.35 -27.74 13.30
N PRO A 122 -18.70 -27.74 14.62
CA PRO A 122 -18.22 -26.77 15.59
C PRO A 122 -16.74 -26.99 15.95
N ILE A 123 -15.94 -25.93 15.85
CA ILE A 123 -14.53 -25.90 16.30
C ILE A 123 -14.50 -25.63 17.82
N PRO A 124 -13.72 -26.37 18.63
CA PRO A 124 -13.61 -26.15 20.06
C PRO A 124 -12.83 -24.86 20.42
N PRO A 125 -13.14 -24.21 21.55
CA PRO A 125 -12.48 -23.00 22.00
C PRO A 125 -11.06 -23.28 22.52
N VAL A 126 -10.05 -22.61 21.93
CA VAL A 126 -8.68 -22.62 22.43
C VAL A 126 -8.51 -21.57 23.54
N SER A 127 -8.09 -22.07 24.71
CA SER A 127 -7.82 -21.29 25.92
C SER A 127 -6.74 -20.23 25.71
N SER A 128 -7.12 -18.97 25.87
CA SER A 128 -6.20 -17.83 25.98
C SER A 128 -5.57 -17.78 27.38
N SER A 129 -4.28 -18.11 27.48
CA SER A 129 -3.50 -17.90 28.70
C SER A 129 -3.05 -16.44 28.79
N SER A 130 -3.63 -15.70 29.74
CA SER A 130 -3.25 -14.34 30.09
C SER A 130 -1.94 -14.34 30.90
N THR A 131 -0.83 -13.93 30.29
CA THR A 131 0.40 -13.63 31.02
C THR A 131 0.56 -12.11 31.23
N GLN A 132 0.25 -11.74 32.47
CA GLN A 132 0.73 -10.64 33.30
C GLN A 132 1.45 -9.44 32.67
N THR A 133 0.82 -8.29 32.94
CA THR A 133 1.27 -6.90 32.92
C THR A 133 2.71 -6.66 33.37
N LYS A 134 3.54 -6.15 32.45
CA LYS A 134 4.74 -5.36 32.76
C LYS A 134 4.49 -3.88 32.46
N SER A 135 4.81 -3.04 33.43
CA SER A 135 4.57 -1.60 33.48
C SER A 135 5.11 -0.89 32.23
N ARG A 136 4.18 -0.34 31.44
CA ARG A 136 4.50 0.41 30.22
C ARG A 136 4.70 1.87 30.62
N ASN A 137 5.92 2.40 30.43
CA ASN A 137 6.17 3.83 30.49
C ASN A 137 5.14 4.54 29.58
N LYS A 138 4.37 5.45 30.18
CA LYS A 138 3.31 6.22 29.51
C LYS A 138 3.93 7.05 28.38
N LYS A 139 4.05 6.45 27.19
CA LYS A 139 4.44 7.15 25.97
C LYS A 139 3.31 8.14 25.68
N LYS A 140 3.58 9.42 25.90
CA LYS A 140 2.71 10.52 25.45
C LYS A 140 2.32 10.22 24.01
N THR A 141 1.02 10.19 23.75
CA THR A 141 0.47 9.77 22.46
C THR A 141 1.06 10.62 21.36
N GLY A 142 1.37 10.03 20.20
CA GLY A 142 2.01 10.78 19.09
C GLY A 142 1.24 12.04 18.69
N LEU A 143 -0.09 12.03 18.89
CA LEU A 143 -0.97 13.18 18.69
C LEU A 143 -0.64 14.34 19.66
N GLN A 144 -0.41 14.04 20.94
CA GLN A 144 -0.07 15.07 21.93
C GLN A 144 1.27 15.74 21.59
N VAL A 145 2.25 14.97 21.09
CA VAL A 145 3.53 15.52 20.62
C VAL A 145 3.34 16.43 19.40
N LEU A 146 2.46 16.04 18.48
CA LEU A 146 2.13 16.82 17.28
C LEU A 146 1.47 18.17 17.64
N LEU A 147 0.50 18.15 18.56
CA LEU A 147 -0.19 19.36 19.02
C LEU A 147 0.74 20.33 19.74
N SER A 148 1.62 19.82 20.62
CA SER A 148 2.63 20.64 21.30
C SER A 148 3.54 21.36 20.32
N ARG A 149 3.98 20.65 19.27
CA ARG A 149 4.90 21.18 18.27
C ARG A 149 4.23 22.21 17.35
N ASN A 150 2.92 22.10 17.13
CA ASN A 150 2.17 23.09 16.35
C ASN A 150 2.00 24.41 17.11
N ARG A 151 1.66 24.33 18.41
CA ARG A 151 1.57 25.50 19.29
C ARG A 151 2.91 26.26 19.41
N GLU A 152 4.02 25.52 19.52
CA GLU A 152 5.36 26.11 19.55
C GLU A 152 5.69 26.84 18.23
N LYS A 153 5.27 26.28 17.10
CA LYS A 153 5.50 26.87 15.78
C LYS A 153 4.68 28.14 15.55
N GLU A 154 3.43 28.18 16.00
CA GLU A 154 2.58 29.38 15.97
C GLU A 154 3.17 30.48 16.85
N ALA A 155 3.56 30.18 18.09
CA ALA A 155 4.21 31.15 18.98
C ALA A 155 5.56 31.66 18.42
N ALA A 156 6.32 30.81 17.74
CA ALA A 156 7.55 31.24 17.06
C ALA A 156 7.27 32.13 15.84
N GLN A 157 6.18 31.88 15.11
CA GLN A 157 5.73 32.74 14.00
C GLN A 157 5.27 34.10 14.52
N GLU A 158 4.53 34.17 15.62
CA GLU A 158 4.15 35.46 16.23
C GLU A 158 5.36 36.27 16.70
N ARG A 159 6.38 35.61 17.26
CA ARG A 159 7.63 36.28 17.68
C ARG A 159 8.52 36.72 16.51
N SER A 160 8.43 36.05 15.37
CA SER A 160 9.24 36.39 14.18
C SER A 160 8.48 37.21 13.13
N GLY A 161 7.16 37.35 13.27
CA GLY A 161 6.25 37.92 12.28
C GLY A 161 5.92 39.41 12.46
N GLY A 162 6.70 40.16 13.23
CA GLY A 162 6.52 41.61 13.36
C GLY A 162 7.05 42.44 12.17
N HIS A 163 7.60 41.81 11.12
CA HIS A 163 8.20 42.57 10.01
C HIS A 163 8.09 41.87 8.65
N SER A 164 6.86 41.76 8.14
CA SER A 164 6.60 41.77 6.70
C SER A 164 5.13 42.13 6.46
N ASP A 165 4.84 43.43 6.51
CA ASP A 165 3.87 43.97 5.57
C ASP A 165 4.25 43.46 4.18
N GLN A 166 3.25 43.15 3.35
CA GLN A 166 3.41 42.84 1.93
C GLN A 166 3.72 41.37 1.58
N ILE A 167 2.76 40.47 1.79
CA ILE A 167 2.22 39.55 0.76
C ILE A 167 0.88 39.01 1.29
N SER A 168 -0.19 39.72 0.94
CA SER A 168 -1.60 39.35 1.10
C SER A 168 -1.99 38.24 0.10
N GLY A 169 -1.38 37.07 0.21
CA GLY A 169 -1.61 35.91 -0.67
C GLY A 169 -2.43 34.80 -0.02
N GLY A 170 -3.64 35.10 0.44
CA GLY A 170 -4.57 34.12 1.01
C GLY A 170 -5.98 34.28 0.43
N LEU A 171 -6.86 33.29 0.61
CA LEU A 171 -8.24 33.22 0.08
C LEU A 171 -9.06 34.52 0.25
N ALA A 172 -8.73 35.37 1.22
CA ALA A 172 -9.29 36.71 1.36
C ALA A 172 -9.10 37.59 0.10
N ALA A 173 -7.95 37.51 -0.57
CA ALA A 173 -7.69 38.25 -1.81
C ALA A 173 -8.59 37.80 -2.98
N PHE A 174 -9.09 36.57 -2.95
CA PHE A 174 -10.04 36.08 -3.95
C PHE A 174 -11.46 36.59 -3.72
N LEU A 175 -11.82 36.95 -2.49
CA LEU A 175 -13.16 37.46 -2.17
C LEU A 175 -13.26 38.97 -2.30
N SER A 176 -12.15 39.71 -2.21
CA SER A 176 -12.15 41.17 -2.41
C SER A 176 -12.34 41.63 -3.86
N GLY A 177 -12.42 40.69 -4.82
CA GLY A 177 -12.54 40.98 -6.26
C GLY A 177 -13.92 40.69 -6.87
N LEU A 178 -14.93 40.39 -6.05
CA LEU A 178 -16.34 40.32 -6.44
C LEU A 178 -17.07 41.59 -5.97
#